data_AF-A0A8J6TLX7-F1
#
_entry.id   AF-A0A8J6TLX7-F1
#
_cell.length_a   1.000
_cell.length_b   1.000
_cell.length_c   1.000
_cell.angle_alpha   90.00
_cell.angle_beta   90.00
_cell.angle_gamma   90.00
#
_symmetry.space_group_name_H-M   'P 1'
#
loop_
_entity.id
_entity.type
_entity.pdbx_description
1 polymer ?
#
loop_
_entity_poly.entity_id
_entity_poly.type
_entity_poly.pdbx_seq_one_letter_code
_entity_poly.pdbx_strand_id
1 'polypeptide(L)'
;MIQDDLTKVKHVGVARMKVLNDLGITTVEQLFEMPLEKLAEIKSIGGHYAKLIKNSVNEYCGEISKKLPVKASAAKEKKIEEINRNLQKTLKRLNKNLSQVDEKLKPLWKKKYLEYYLDFKKRSAKLKARLDTLDQIQANLPQKVKKTVINKAAALMLTLTKVGKKPKKNKYNKIKQAIQSYSRMLRDIIS
;
A
#
# COMPACT_ATOMS: atom_id res chain seq x y z
N MET A 1 5.23 -27.40 -3.00
CA MET A 1 6.42 -26.99 -2.22
C MET A 1 7.51 -26.64 -3.22
N ILE A 2 8.21 -25.53 -3.02
CA ILE A 2 9.33 -25.13 -3.88
C ILE A 2 10.55 -25.92 -3.40
N GLN A 3 11.13 -26.73 -4.27
CA GLN A 3 12.35 -27.48 -3.97
C GLN A 3 13.55 -26.61 -4.29
N ASP A 4 14.46 -26.45 -3.33
CA ASP A 4 15.72 -25.74 -3.56
C ASP A 4 16.78 -26.70 -4.09
N ASP A 5 17.67 -26.15 -4.92
CA ASP A 5 18.92 -26.80 -5.24
C ASP A 5 19.91 -26.63 -4.07
N LEU A 6 19.96 -27.64 -3.20
CA LEU A 6 20.84 -27.66 -2.02
C LEU A 6 22.33 -27.66 -2.38
N THR A 7 22.70 -27.95 -3.64
CA THR A 7 24.11 -27.90 -4.06
C THR A 7 24.73 -26.51 -4.03
N LYS A 8 23.89 -25.47 -3.87
CA LYS A 8 24.32 -24.09 -3.62
C LYS A 8 25.00 -23.90 -2.27
N VAL A 9 24.78 -24.81 -1.32
CA VAL A 9 25.44 -24.79 0.00
C VAL A 9 26.78 -25.53 -0.12
N LYS A 10 27.87 -24.87 0.28
CA LYS A 10 29.20 -25.50 0.29
C LYS A 10 29.16 -26.80 1.10
N HIS A 11 29.87 -27.81 0.61
CA HIS A 11 29.95 -29.17 1.18
C HIS A 11 28.69 -30.04 1.03
N VAL A 12 27.61 -29.53 0.43
CA VAL A 12 26.45 -30.33 -0.02
C VAL A 12 26.62 -30.69 -1.50
N GLY A 13 27.34 -31.77 -1.78
CA GLY A 13 27.44 -32.31 -3.14
C GLY A 13 26.18 -33.10 -3.54
N VAL A 14 26.11 -33.53 -4.81
CA VAL A 14 24.97 -34.29 -5.38
C VAL A 14 24.59 -35.51 -4.53
N ALA A 15 25.57 -36.26 -4.03
CA ALA A 15 25.34 -37.43 -3.19
C ALA A 15 24.68 -37.07 -1.84
N ARG A 16 25.09 -35.96 -1.21
CA ARG A 16 24.52 -35.52 0.07
C ARG A 16 23.17 -34.86 -0.12
N MET A 17 22.98 -34.10 -1.20
CA MET A 17 21.67 -33.56 -1.58
C MET A 17 20.65 -34.68 -1.74
N LYS A 18 21.01 -35.78 -2.42
CA LYS A 18 20.10 -36.92 -2.59
C LYS A 18 19.67 -37.50 -1.25
N VAL A 19 20.60 -37.74 -0.33
CA VAL A 19 20.28 -38.25 1.01
C VAL A 19 19.40 -37.28 1.80
N LEU A 20 19.65 -35.97 1.70
CA LEU A 20 18.82 -34.95 2.36
C LEU A 20 17.39 -34.94 1.78
N ASN A 21 17.25 -35.01 0.45
CA ASN A 21 15.96 -35.07 -0.22
C ASN A 21 15.19 -36.35 0.13
N ASP A 22 15.88 -37.50 0.20
CA ASP A 22 15.29 -38.79 0.59
C ASP A 22 14.76 -38.74 2.05
N LEU A 23 15.35 -37.89 2.89
CA LEU A 23 14.90 -37.59 4.26
C LEU A 23 13.87 -36.46 4.34
N GLY A 24 13.39 -35.95 3.20
CA GLY A 24 12.38 -34.89 3.12
C GLY A 24 12.93 -33.46 3.31
N ILE A 25 14.25 -33.30 3.40
CA ILE A 25 14.92 -32.00 3.53
C ILE A 25 15.18 -31.49 2.12
N THR A 26 14.30 -30.61 1.65
CA THR A 26 14.28 -30.14 0.25
C THR A 26 14.60 -28.65 0.10
N THR A 27 14.75 -27.93 1.22
CA THR A 27 15.02 -26.49 1.25
C THR A 27 16.19 -26.14 2.17
N VAL A 28 16.86 -25.02 1.88
CA VAL A 28 17.98 -24.55 2.71
C VAL A 28 17.50 -24.10 4.10
N GLU A 29 16.26 -23.60 4.20
CA GLU A 29 15.63 -23.22 5.47
C GLU A 29 15.44 -24.43 6.40
N GLN A 30 14.94 -25.55 5.88
CA GLN A 30 14.82 -26.79 6.66
C GLN A 30 16.19 -27.29 7.14
N LEU A 31 17.24 -27.14 6.32
CA LEU A 31 18.60 -27.49 6.69
C LEU A 31 19.18 -26.52 7.74
N PHE A 32 18.77 -25.25 7.73
CA PHE A 32 19.12 -24.26 8.74
C PHE A 32 18.46 -24.55 10.09
N GLU A 33 17.17 -24.92 10.10
CA GLU A 33 16.42 -25.25 11.32
C GLU A 33 16.85 -26.58 11.95
N MET A 34 17.44 -27.47 11.16
CA MET A 34 17.91 -28.76 11.64
C MET A 34 19.02 -28.61 12.68
N PRO A 35 18.89 -29.21 13.88
CA PRO A 35 19.95 -29.21 14.87
C PRO A 35 21.18 -29.99 14.38
N LEU A 36 22.37 -29.57 14.81
CA LEU A 36 23.64 -30.12 14.35
C LEU A 36 23.75 -31.62 14.64
N GLU A 37 23.22 -32.04 15.77
CA GLU A 37 23.23 -33.40 16.29
C GLU A 37 22.47 -34.33 15.32
N LYS A 38 21.25 -33.95 14.93
CA LYS A 38 20.45 -34.71 13.96
C LYS A 38 21.08 -34.75 12.57
N LEU A 39 21.74 -33.67 12.16
CA LEU A 39 22.46 -33.63 10.88
C LEU A 39 23.70 -34.55 10.92
N ALA A 40 24.36 -34.65 12.07
CA ALA A 40 25.53 -35.49 12.29
C ALA A 40 25.20 -36.99 12.36
N GLU A 41 23.99 -37.34 12.80
CA GLU A 41 23.48 -38.72 12.84
C GLU A 41 23.28 -39.34 11.43
N ILE A 42 23.22 -38.51 10.39
CA ILE A 42 23.08 -38.99 9.01
C ILE A 42 24.40 -39.65 8.58
N LYS A 43 24.32 -40.96 8.29
CA LYS A 43 25.46 -41.84 7.97
C LYS A 43 26.42 -41.30 6.89
N SER A 44 25.92 -40.54 5.91
CA SER A 44 26.71 -39.97 4.81
C SER A 44 27.26 -38.55 5.07
N ILE A 45 26.85 -37.94 6.18
CA ILE A 45 27.27 -36.61 6.60
C ILE A 45 28.26 -36.75 7.76
N GLY A 46 27.84 -37.32 8.89
CA GLY A 46 28.67 -37.42 10.08
C GLY A 46 28.99 -36.05 10.71
N GLY A 47 29.59 -36.06 11.90
CA GLY A 47 29.84 -34.83 12.67
C GLY A 47 30.71 -33.79 11.96
N HIS A 48 31.74 -34.23 11.24
CA HIS A 48 32.66 -33.31 10.53
C HIS A 48 31.94 -32.51 9.43
N TYR A 49 31.21 -33.20 8.53
CA TYR A 49 30.49 -32.49 7.47
C TYR A 49 29.25 -31.77 7.99
N ALA A 50 28.59 -32.25 9.05
CA ALA A 50 27.46 -31.55 9.65
C ALA A 50 27.87 -30.14 10.11
N LYS A 51 29.05 -30.01 10.74
CA LYS A 51 29.60 -28.72 11.16
C LYS A 51 29.92 -27.81 9.96
N LEU A 52 30.56 -28.35 8.93
CA LEU A 52 30.89 -27.59 7.71
C LEU A 52 29.64 -27.12 6.96
N ILE A 53 28.64 -27.99 6.85
CA ILE A 53 27.36 -27.67 6.22
C ILE A 53 26.63 -26.60 7.03
N LYS A 54 26.51 -26.73 8.36
CA LYS A 54 25.86 -25.70 9.20
C LYS A 54 26.56 -24.35 9.09
N ASN A 55 27.88 -24.32 9.11
CA ASN A 55 28.64 -23.09 8.89
C ASN A 55 28.36 -22.50 7.50
N SER A 56 28.33 -23.35 6.48
CA SER A 56 28.05 -22.94 5.10
C SER A 56 26.62 -22.48 4.87
N VAL A 57 25.63 -23.08 5.56
CA VAL A 57 24.24 -22.63 5.57
C VAL A 57 24.13 -21.30 6.30
N ASN A 58 24.81 -21.13 7.44
CA ASN A 58 24.85 -19.85 8.15
C ASN A 58 25.51 -18.74 7.31
N GLU A 59 26.60 -19.06 6.60
CA GLU A 59 27.22 -18.16 5.62
C GLU A 59 26.27 -17.87 4.47
N TYR A 60 25.59 -18.88 3.93
CA TYR A 60 24.67 -18.72 2.81
C TYR A 60 23.44 -17.90 3.19
N CYS A 61 22.81 -18.12 4.34
CA CYS A 61 21.73 -17.30 4.89
C CYS A 61 22.23 -15.89 5.27
N GLY A 62 23.43 -15.78 5.83
CA GLY A 62 24.11 -14.53 6.12
C GLY A 62 24.49 -13.72 4.88
N GLU A 63 24.86 -14.40 3.79
CA GLU A 63 25.12 -13.79 2.48
C GLU A 63 23.83 -13.47 1.75
N ILE A 64 22.78 -14.29 1.88
CA ILE A 64 21.44 -13.97 1.37
C ILE A 64 20.90 -12.71 2.05
N SER A 65 21.07 -12.55 3.36
CA SER A 65 20.71 -11.30 4.05
C SER A 65 21.57 -10.10 3.65
N LYS A 66 22.78 -10.31 3.11
CA LYS A 66 23.67 -9.26 2.57
C LYS A 66 23.50 -9.02 1.05
N LYS A 67 23.05 -10.01 0.27
CA LYS A 67 22.93 -10.00 -1.21
C LYS A 67 21.49 -9.93 -1.72
N LEU A 68 20.47 -10.20 -0.90
CA LEU A 68 19.08 -9.81 -1.19
C LEU A 68 18.83 -8.38 -0.67
N PRO A 69 17.98 -7.60 -1.38
CA PRO A 69 18.07 -6.16 -1.39
C PRO A 69 17.43 -5.56 -0.13
N VAL A 70 18.22 -5.38 0.93
CA VAL A 70 17.85 -4.54 2.09
C VAL A 70 17.48 -3.12 1.63
N LYS A 71 18.00 -2.65 0.49
CA LYS A 71 17.56 -1.40 -0.16
C LYS A 71 16.14 -1.44 -0.74
N ALA A 72 15.62 -2.59 -1.16
CA ALA A 72 14.30 -2.67 -1.80
C ALA A 72 13.14 -2.73 -0.79
N SER A 73 13.32 -3.33 0.41
CA SER A 73 12.29 -3.26 1.46
C SER A 73 12.20 -1.85 2.02
N ALA A 74 13.34 -1.23 2.38
CA ALA A 74 13.37 0.15 2.89
C ALA A 74 12.86 1.17 1.85
N ALA A 75 13.16 1.00 0.56
CA ALA A 75 12.62 1.86 -0.49
C ALA A 75 11.11 1.65 -0.71
N LYS A 76 10.61 0.41 -0.62
CA LYS A 76 9.18 0.11 -0.71
C LYS A 76 8.41 0.65 0.51
N GLU A 77 8.96 0.51 1.71
CA GLU A 77 8.41 1.05 2.96
C GLU A 77 8.32 2.58 2.91
N LYS A 78 9.42 3.26 2.56
CA LYS A 78 9.42 4.73 2.37
C LYS A 78 8.36 5.18 1.35
N LYS A 79 8.21 4.45 0.25
CA LYS A 79 7.22 4.75 -0.79
C LYS A 79 5.78 4.52 -0.33
N ILE A 80 5.52 3.54 0.54
CA ILE A 80 4.19 3.32 1.14
C ILE A 80 3.87 4.45 2.12
N GLU A 81 4.84 4.80 2.96
CA GLU A 81 4.69 5.85 3.95
C GLU A 81 4.47 7.22 3.30
N GLU A 82 5.19 7.52 2.22
CA GLU A 82 5.00 8.73 1.42
C GLU A 82 3.59 8.81 0.84
N ILE A 83 3.05 7.71 0.31
CA ILE A 83 1.69 7.69 -0.25
C ILE A 83 0.64 7.90 0.85
N ASN A 84 0.84 7.30 2.03
CA ASN A 84 -0.06 7.52 3.17
C ASN A 84 -0.05 9.00 3.60
N ARG A 85 1.14 9.59 3.76
CA ARG A 85 1.29 11.01 4.08
C ARG A 85 0.66 11.91 3.01
N ASN A 86 0.83 11.56 1.73
CA ASN A 86 0.26 12.32 0.62
C ASN A 86 -1.27 12.21 0.57
N LEU A 87 -1.83 11.03 0.85
CA LEU A 87 -3.27 10.83 0.96
C LEU A 87 -3.85 11.70 2.08
N GLN A 88 -3.31 11.64 3.29
CA GLN A 88 -3.73 12.49 4.41
C GLN A 88 -3.70 13.98 4.08
N LYS A 89 -2.59 14.47 3.49
CA LYS A 89 -2.47 15.86 3.04
C LYS A 89 -3.54 16.22 2.01
N THR A 90 -3.83 15.30 1.10
CA THR A 90 -4.85 15.47 0.06
C THR A 90 -6.25 15.57 0.64
N LEU A 91 -6.62 14.69 1.58
CA LEU A 91 -7.91 14.73 2.27
C LEU A 91 -8.12 16.05 3.02
N LYS A 92 -7.10 16.49 3.80
CA LYS A 92 -7.12 17.76 4.51
C LYS A 92 -7.29 18.97 3.57
N ARG A 93 -6.53 19.00 2.47
CA ARG A 93 -6.63 20.06 1.46
C ARG A 93 -8.01 20.09 0.80
N LEU A 94 -8.56 18.92 0.47
CA LEU A 94 -9.88 18.83 -0.14
C LEU A 94 -10.98 19.33 0.81
N ASN A 95 -10.94 18.96 2.09
CA ASN A 95 -11.85 19.47 3.11
C ASN A 95 -11.77 21.01 3.23
N LYS A 96 -10.56 21.58 3.23
CA LYS A 96 -10.35 23.03 3.22
C LYS A 96 -10.97 23.69 1.98
N ASN A 97 -10.71 23.13 0.79
CA ASN A 97 -11.24 23.66 -0.47
C ASN A 97 -12.78 23.61 -0.51
N LEU A 98 -13.39 22.54 0.00
CA LEU A 98 -14.85 22.44 0.10
C LEU A 98 -15.44 23.54 0.97
N SER A 99 -14.82 23.85 2.11
CA SER A 99 -15.25 24.96 2.97
C SER A 99 -15.04 26.33 2.29
N GLN A 100 -13.92 26.54 1.60
CA GLN A 100 -13.70 27.79 0.87
C GLN A 100 -14.69 27.98 -0.29
N VAL A 101 -15.06 26.90 -0.97
CA VAL A 101 -16.07 26.96 -2.04
C VAL A 101 -17.45 27.20 -1.47
N ASP A 102 -17.79 26.64 -0.31
CA ASP A 102 -19.05 26.94 0.38
C ASP A 102 -19.23 28.44 0.59
N GLU A 103 -18.20 29.12 1.10
CA GLU A 103 -18.19 30.58 1.24
C GLU A 103 -18.34 31.32 -0.09
N LYS A 104 -17.60 30.90 -1.13
CA LYS A 104 -17.65 31.54 -2.47
C LYS A 104 -18.97 31.30 -3.21
N LEU A 105 -19.68 30.22 -2.89
CA LEU A 105 -20.96 29.87 -3.48
C LEU A 105 -22.15 30.45 -2.70
N LYS A 106 -21.93 31.15 -1.57
CA LYS A 106 -23.04 31.80 -0.86
C LYS A 106 -23.81 32.71 -1.82
N PRO A 107 -25.12 32.53 -1.98
CA PRO A 107 -25.91 33.36 -2.86
C PRO A 107 -26.01 34.75 -2.23
N LEU A 108 -25.25 35.70 -2.78
CA LEU A 108 -25.34 37.13 -2.46
C LEU A 108 -26.69 37.67 -2.97
N TRP A 109 -27.78 37.34 -2.27
CA TRP A 109 -29.15 37.84 -2.47
C TRP A 109 -29.92 37.33 -3.70
N LYS A 110 -29.40 36.32 -4.41
CA LYS A 110 -30.02 35.78 -5.63
C LYS A 110 -30.81 34.49 -5.36
N LYS A 111 -32.13 34.62 -5.15
CA LYS A 111 -33.06 33.48 -4.95
C LYS A 111 -32.90 32.37 -6.00
N LYS A 112 -32.65 32.73 -7.27
CA LYS A 112 -32.45 31.77 -8.38
C LYS A 112 -31.27 30.80 -8.24
N TYR A 113 -30.31 31.08 -7.36
CA TYR A 113 -29.16 30.20 -7.12
C TYR A 113 -29.20 29.48 -5.77
N LEU A 114 -30.20 29.78 -4.94
CA LEU A 114 -30.33 29.23 -3.61
C LEU A 114 -30.47 27.70 -3.64
N GLU A 115 -31.28 27.17 -4.56
CA GLU A 115 -31.46 25.73 -4.72
C GLU A 115 -30.14 25.01 -5.06
N TYR A 116 -29.36 25.56 -6.00
CA TYR A 116 -28.05 25.02 -6.38
C TYR A 116 -27.04 25.06 -5.22
N TYR A 117 -27.10 26.12 -4.41
CA TYR A 117 -26.27 26.25 -3.22
C TYR A 117 -26.65 25.23 -2.14
N LEU A 118 -27.95 25.03 -1.87
CA LEU A 118 -28.42 24.02 -0.91
C LEU A 118 -28.05 22.59 -1.34
N ASP A 119 -28.20 22.26 -2.63
CA ASP A 119 -27.76 20.97 -3.17
C ASP A 119 -26.24 20.79 -3.02
N PHE A 120 -25.45 21.83 -3.31
CA PHE A 120 -24.01 21.83 -3.06
C PHE A 120 -23.71 21.57 -1.57
N LYS A 121 -24.35 22.29 -0.65
CA LYS A 121 -24.11 22.17 0.79
C LYS A 121 -24.39 20.75 1.29
N LYS A 122 -25.53 20.17 0.89
CA LYS A 122 -25.89 18.78 1.21
C LYS A 122 -24.86 17.78 0.70
N ARG A 123 -24.43 17.92 -0.55
CA ARG A 123 -23.44 17.02 -1.17
C ARG A 123 -22.04 17.19 -0.59
N SER A 124 -21.66 18.42 -0.28
CA SER A 124 -20.39 18.77 0.36
C SER A 124 -20.31 18.14 1.75
N ALA A 125 -21.36 18.27 2.58
CA ALA A 125 -21.43 17.64 3.89
C ALA A 125 -21.31 16.10 3.80
N LYS A 126 -22.05 15.48 2.88
CA LYS A 126 -21.95 14.03 2.64
C LYS A 126 -20.56 13.59 2.18
N LEU A 127 -19.90 14.41 1.36
CA LEU A 127 -18.54 14.14 0.92
C LEU A 127 -17.55 14.27 2.08
N LYS A 128 -17.65 15.31 2.92
CA LYS A 128 -16.82 15.49 4.12
C LYS A 128 -16.89 14.27 5.03
N ALA A 129 -18.09 13.81 5.38
CA ALA A 129 -18.27 12.61 6.20
C ALA A 129 -17.55 11.38 5.61
N ARG A 130 -17.63 11.18 4.28
CA ARG A 130 -16.91 10.09 3.60
C ARG A 130 -15.40 10.26 3.62
N LEU A 131 -14.91 11.50 3.54
CA LEU A 131 -13.47 11.79 3.66
C LEU A 131 -12.98 11.46 5.06
N ASP A 132 -13.78 11.75 6.09
CA ASP A 132 -13.44 11.45 7.48
C ASP A 132 -13.44 9.93 7.73
N THR A 133 -14.43 9.19 7.22
CA THR A 133 -14.41 7.71 7.24
C THR A 133 -13.22 7.16 6.48
N LEU A 134 -12.89 7.72 5.30
CA LEU A 134 -11.73 7.31 4.54
C LEU A 134 -10.43 7.53 5.33
N ASP A 135 -10.28 8.66 6.02
CA ASP A 135 -9.09 8.98 6.83
C ASP A 135 -8.89 7.96 7.96
N GLN A 136 -9.97 7.43 8.54
CA GLN A 136 -9.93 6.37 9.56
C GLN A 136 -9.49 5.02 9.00
N ILE A 137 -10.00 4.62 7.83
CA ILE A 137 -9.72 3.29 7.25
C ILE A 137 -8.48 3.26 6.34
N GLN A 138 -7.89 4.41 6.02
CA GLN A 138 -6.85 4.52 5.00
C GLN A 138 -5.61 3.66 5.28
N ALA A 139 -5.29 3.34 6.54
CA ALA A 139 -4.16 2.49 6.89
C ALA A 139 -4.21 1.15 6.12
N ASN A 140 -5.41 0.56 6.04
CA ASN A 140 -5.65 -0.77 5.50
C ASN A 140 -5.92 -0.79 3.98
N LEU A 141 -5.95 0.37 3.32
CA LEU A 141 -6.26 0.43 1.90
C LEU A 141 -5.07 0.01 1.02
N PRO A 142 -5.32 -0.71 -0.10
CA PRO A 142 -4.27 -1.02 -1.07
C PRO A 142 -3.65 0.24 -1.68
N GLN A 143 -2.33 0.20 -1.93
CA GLN A 143 -1.58 1.33 -2.49
C GLN A 143 -2.15 1.84 -3.82
N LYS A 144 -2.65 0.94 -4.67
CA LYS A 144 -3.29 1.28 -5.95
C LYS A 144 -4.55 2.11 -5.74
N VAL A 145 -5.38 1.76 -4.75
CA VAL A 145 -6.59 2.51 -4.39
C VAL A 145 -6.22 3.90 -3.88
N LYS A 146 -5.24 3.99 -2.97
CA LYS A 146 -4.74 5.28 -2.44
C LYS A 146 -4.32 6.24 -3.55
N LYS A 147 -3.55 5.76 -4.55
CA LYS A 147 -3.15 6.56 -5.72
C LYS A 147 -4.33 7.04 -6.56
N THR A 148 -5.29 6.16 -6.83
CA THR A 148 -6.52 6.53 -7.56
C THR A 148 -7.30 7.61 -6.83
N VAL A 149 -7.43 7.50 -5.51
CA VAL A 149 -8.08 8.50 -4.68
C VAL A 149 -7.36 9.85 -4.79
N ILE A 150 -6.03 9.87 -4.63
CA ILE A 150 -5.22 11.10 -4.75
C ILE A 150 -5.43 11.76 -6.12
N ASN A 151 -5.36 10.99 -7.20
CA ASN A 151 -5.49 11.52 -8.56
C ASN A 151 -6.88 12.12 -8.81
N LYS A 152 -7.96 11.43 -8.40
CA LYS A 152 -9.32 11.97 -8.56
C LYS A 152 -9.59 13.14 -7.63
N ALA A 153 -9.02 13.14 -6.43
CA ALA A 153 -9.09 14.28 -5.51
C ALA A 153 -8.42 15.52 -6.13
N ALA A 154 -7.27 15.36 -6.80
CA ALA A 154 -6.61 16.46 -7.52
C ALA A 154 -7.52 17.05 -8.62
N ALA A 155 -8.18 16.21 -9.41
CA ALA A 155 -9.14 16.66 -10.43
C ALA A 155 -10.33 17.42 -9.82
N LEU A 156 -10.86 16.94 -8.68
CA LEU A 156 -11.92 17.63 -7.95
C LEU A 156 -11.43 18.99 -7.42
N MET A 157 -10.23 19.05 -6.83
CA MET A 157 -9.64 20.29 -6.33
C MET A 157 -9.49 21.34 -7.44
N LEU A 158 -9.02 20.96 -8.63
CA LEU A 158 -8.94 21.85 -9.79
C LEU A 158 -10.32 22.39 -10.22
N THR A 159 -11.38 21.63 -10.01
CA THR A 159 -12.75 22.09 -10.29
C THR A 159 -13.22 23.08 -9.23
N LEU A 160 -12.92 22.81 -7.95
CA LEU A 160 -13.27 23.65 -6.81
C LEU A 160 -12.53 25.01 -6.83
N THR A 161 -11.29 25.07 -7.32
CA THR A 161 -10.55 26.34 -7.41
C THR A 161 -11.11 27.27 -8.49
N LYS A 162 -11.75 26.74 -9.54
CA LYS A 162 -12.28 27.49 -10.69
C LYS A 162 -13.64 28.17 -10.46
N VAL A 163 -14.13 28.24 -9.21
CA VAL A 163 -15.48 28.74 -8.87
C VAL A 163 -15.62 30.26 -9.07
N GLY A 164 -14.56 31.04 -8.83
CA GLY A 164 -14.57 32.50 -8.95
C GLY A 164 -15.48 33.21 -7.91
N LYS A 165 -15.52 34.56 -7.95
CA LYS A 165 -16.27 35.39 -6.97
C LYS A 165 -17.77 35.51 -7.25
N LYS A 166 -18.23 35.22 -8.48
CA LYS A 166 -19.64 35.32 -8.92
C LYS A 166 -20.05 34.07 -9.71
N PRO A 167 -20.43 32.98 -9.04
CA PRO A 167 -20.73 31.72 -9.69
C PRO A 167 -22.02 31.80 -10.53
N LYS A 168 -21.93 31.36 -11.80
CA LYS A 168 -23.09 31.15 -12.68
C LYS A 168 -23.63 29.72 -12.51
N LYS A 169 -24.87 29.45 -12.92
CA LYS A 169 -25.51 28.11 -12.89
C LYS A 169 -24.60 26.98 -13.40
N ASN A 170 -23.91 27.20 -14.52
CA ASN A 170 -22.98 26.22 -15.09
C ASN A 170 -21.88 25.79 -14.09
N LYS A 171 -21.37 26.70 -13.26
CA LYS A 171 -20.35 26.39 -12.26
C LYS A 171 -20.89 25.47 -11.17
N TYR A 172 -22.10 25.72 -10.66
CA TYR A 172 -22.76 24.82 -9.71
C TYR A 172 -22.93 23.42 -10.29
N ASN A 173 -23.41 23.31 -11.54
CA ASN A 173 -23.60 22.02 -12.20
C ASN A 173 -22.29 21.25 -12.34
N LYS A 174 -21.20 21.91 -12.75
CA LYS A 174 -19.87 21.28 -12.87
C LYS A 174 -19.37 20.78 -11.51
N ILE A 175 -19.51 21.59 -10.46
CA ILE A 175 -19.10 21.19 -9.10
C ILE A 175 -19.96 20.02 -8.61
N LYS A 176 -21.28 20.08 -8.82
CA LYS A 176 -22.22 19.01 -8.47
C LYS A 176 -21.82 17.69 -9.11
N GLN A 177 -21.54 17.68 -10.42
CA GLN A 177 -21.10 16.49 -11.14
C GLN A 177 -19.76 15.97 -10.61
N ALA A 178 -18.79 16.85 -10.38
CA ALA A 178 -17.48 16.48 -9.87
C ALA A 178 -17.56 15.87 -8.45
N ILE A 179 -18.30 16.51 -7.54
CA ILE A 179 -18.54 15.99 -6.19
C ILE A 179 -19.27 14.66 -6.25
N GLN A 180 -20.30 14.53 -7.09
CA GLN A 180 -21.06 13.28 -7.22
C GLN A 180 -20.21 12.13 -7.75
N SER A 181 -19.40 12.37 -8.77
CA SER A 181 -18.49 11.37 -9.35
C SER A 181 -17.47 10.89 -8.31
N TYR A 182 -16.79 11.84 -7.64
CA TYR A 182 -15.81 11.52 -6.63
C TYR A 182 -16.43 10.82 -5.40
N SER A 183 -17.60 11.30 -4.96
CA SER A 183 -18.31 10.74 -3.81
C SER A 183 -18.86 9.33 -4.09
N ARG A 184 -19.27 9.02 -5.33
CA ARG A 184 -19.63 7.64 -5.73
C ARG A 184 -18.41 6.72 -5.62
N MET A 185 -17.28 7.12 -6.21
CA MET A 185 -16.04 6.36 -6.10
C MET A 185 -15.65 6.10 -4.64
N LEU A 186 -15.73 7.11 -3.77
CA LEU A 186 -15.42 6.92 -2.35
C LEU A 186 -16.37 5.95 -1.66
N ARG A 187 -17.67 6.00 -1.98
CA ARG A 187 -18.63 5.03 -1.44
C ARG A 187 -18.23 3.62 -1.85
N ASP A 188 -17.87 3.39 -3.09
CA ASP A 188 -17.54 2.05 -3.60
C ASP A 188 -16.20 1.52 -3.00
N ILE A 189 -15.40 2.38 -2.35
CA ILE A 189 -14.19 2.01 -1.61
C ILE A 189 -14.49 1.75 -0.12
N ILE A 190 -15.48 2.43 0.44
CA ILE A 190 -15.82 2.40 1.88
C ILE A 190 -16.89 1.35 2.18
N SER A 191 -17.75 1.02 1.21
CA SER A 191 -18.83 0.02 1.34
C SER A 191 -18.25 -1.38 1.19
#